data_AF-A0A250XV69-F1
#
_entry.id   AF-A0A250XV69-F1
#
_cell.length_a   1.000
_cell.length_b   1.000
_cell.length_c   1.000
_cell.angle_alpha   90.00
_cell.angle_beta   90.00
_cell.angle_gamma   90.00
#
_symmetry.space_group_name_H-M   'P 1'
#
loop_
_entity.id
_entity.type
_entity.pdbx_description
1 polymer ?
#
loop_
_entity_poly.entity_id
_entity_poly.type
_entity_poly.pdbx_seq_one_letter_code
_entity_poly.pdbx_strand_id
1 'polypeptide(L)'
;MAALRKSAQDVQKFMDAVNKKSSTQDLHKGTLSQMSGELSKDGDLIVSMRILGKKRTKTWHKGTLIAIQTVGPGKKYKVKFDNKGKSLLSGNHIAYDYHPPADKLYVGSRVVAKYKDGNQVWLYAGIVAETPNVKNKLRYLDRGL
;
A
#
# COMPACT_ATOMS: atom_id res chain seq x y z
N MET A 1 4.25 51.94 -23.81
CA MET A 1 4.19 50.54 -23.33
C MET A 1 5.55 49.89 -23.61
N ALA A 2 6.42 49.74 -22.62
CA ALA A 2 7.76 49.16 -22.81
C ALA A 2 7.76 47.66 -22.45
N ALA A 3 8.15 46.83 -23.40
CA ALA A 3 8.16 45.37 -23.29
C ALA A 3 9.39 44.86 -22.53
N LEU A 4 9.19 43.91 -21.61
CA LEU A 4 10.24 43.15 -20.93
C LEU A 4 11.04 42.31 -21.95
N ARG A 5 12.30 42.67 -22.20
CA ARG A 5 13.32 41.75 -22.71
C ARG A 5 14.09 41.17 -21.52
N LYS A 6 13.72 39.97 -21.06
CA LYS A 6 14.56 39.19 -20.14
C LYS A 6 15.71 38.60 -20.94
N SER A 7 16.94 39.03 -20.66
CA SER A 7 18.17 38.59 -21.34
C SER A 7 18.52 37.15 -20.97
N ALA A 8 18.88 36.32 -21.96
CA ALA A 8 19.31 34.93 -21.79
C ALA A 8 20.53 34.77 -20.85
N GLN A 9 21.26 35.86 -20.57
CA GLN A 9 22.39 35.87 -19.65
C GLN A 9 22.00 35.63 -18.19
N ASP A 10 20.77 36.01 -17.78
CA ASP A 10 20.29 35.76 -16.40
C ASP A 10 19.94 34.29 -16.17
N VAL A 11 19.44 33.61 -17.20
CA VAL A 11 19.10 32.18 -17.13
C VAL A 11 20.36 31.33 -16.95
N GLN A 12 21.45 31.70 -17.62
CA GLN A 12 22.72 30.98 -17.53
C GLN A 12 23.37 31.11 -16.14
N LYS A 13 23.41 32.31 -15.58
CA LYS A 13 23.93 32.54 -14.21
C LYS A 13 23.15 31.78 -13.14
N PHE A 14 21.83 31.61 -13.33
CA PHE A 14 21.02 30.82 -12.41
C PHE A 14 21.34 29.32 -12.50
N MET A 15 21.53 28.78 -13.70
CA MET A 15 21.92 27.37 -13.88
C MET A 15 23.29 27.07 -13.27
N ASP A 16 24.27 27.96 -13.45
CA ASP A 16 25.60 27.80 -12.88
C ASP A 16 25.60 27.87 -11.33
N ALA A 17 24.71 28.70 -10.75
CA ALA A 17 24.56 28.81 -9.30
C ALA A 17 23.90 27.56 -8.67
N VAL A 18 22.97 26.92 -9.37
CA VAL A 18 22.29 25.70 -8.88
C VAL A 18 23.21 24.49 -8.94
N ASN A 19 24.12 24.43 -9.92
CA ASN A 19 25.04 23.29 -10.08
C ASN A 19 26.28 23.35 -9.16
N LYS A 20 26.54 24.49 -8.50
CA LYS A 20 27.72 24.70 -7.64
C LYS A 20 27.52 24.30 -6.16
N LYS A 21 26.39 23.68 -5.79
CA LYS A 21 26.15 23.12 -4.43
C LYS A 21 26.41 21.62 -4.29
N SER A 22 27.14 21.04 -5.23
CA SER A 22 27.51 19.62 -5.21
C SER A 22 28.98 19.44 -5.55
N SER A 23 29.90 19.82 -4.64
CA SER A 23 31.16 19.11 -4.37
C SER A 23 32.16 19.96 -3.58
N THR A 24 32.41 19.54 -2.34
CA THR A 24 33.69 19.55 -1.59
C THR A 24 33.42 18.76 -0.29
N GLN A 25 33.73 17.45 -0.26
CA GLN A 25 34.91 16.83 0.42
C GLN A 25 34.92 17.16 1.93
N ASP A 26 34.84 16.20 2.86
CA ASP A 26 35.95 15.30 3.21
C ASP A 26 35.56 13.99 3.93
N LEU A 27 36.48 13.05 3.76
CA LEU A 27 36.62 11.70 4.30
C LEU A 27 36.28 11.54 5.78
N HIS A 28 35.25 10.75 6.09
CA HIS A 28 35.27 9.84 7.24
C HIS A 28 34.70 8.49 6.83
N LYS A 29 35.58 7.50 6.79
CA LYS A 29 35.32 6.09 6.52
C LYS A 29 34.49 5.51 7.67
N GLY A 30 33.17 5.50 7.49
CA GLY A 30 32.21 4.79 8.32
C GLY A 30 31.04 4.39 7.44
N THR A 31 30.96 3.10 7.14
CA THR A 31 29.99 2.46 6.24
C THR A 31 28.57 2.57 6.78
N LEU A 32 27.96 3.76 6.73
CA LEU A 32 26.52 3.89 6.78
C LEU A 32 26.01 3.78 5.35
N SER A 33 25.98 2.54 4.86
CA SER A 33 24.97 2.22 3.86
C SER A 33 23.64 2.65 4.48
N GLN A 34 22.99 3.59 3.82
CA GLN A 34 21.56 3.82 3.98
C GLN A 34 20.90 2.49 3.66
N MET A 35 20.80 1.59 4.65
CA MET A 35 20.11 0.32 4.55
C MET A 35 18.65 0.70 4.35
N SER A 36 18.27 0.84 3.08
CA SER A 36 16.88 0.90 2.65
C SER A 36 16.20 -0.28 3.33
N GLY A 37 15.34 -0.02 4.30
CA GLY A 37 14.62 -1.03 5.10
C GLY A 37 13.58 -1.79 4.27
N GLU A 38 13.90 -2.06 3.02
CA GLU A 38 13.10 -2.78 2.04
C GLU A 38 13.31 -4.27 2.22
N LEU A 39 12.22 -4.97 2.54
CA LEU A 39 12.20 -6.40 2.81
C LEU A 39 11.62 -7.12 1.59
N SER A 40 12.23 -8.24 1.22
CA SER A 40 11.67 -9.15 0.20
C SER A 40 10.47 -9.95 0.71
N LYS A 41 10.38 -10.13 2.04
CA LYS A 41 9.28 -10.84 2.72
C LYS A 41 9.05 -10.34 4.15
N ASP A 42 7.85 -10.56 4.67
CA ASP A 42 7.47 -10.41 6.07
C ASP A 42 6.53 -11.55 6.49
N GLY A 43 7.05 -12.52 7.26
CA GLY A 43 6.30 -13.76 7.54
C GLY A 43 5.98 -14.50 6.23
N ASP A 44 4.69 -14.69 5.97
CA ASP A 44 4.16 -15.30 4.75
C ASP A 44 3.85 -14.27 3.64
N LEU A 45 3.99 -12.97 3.90
CA LEU A 45 3.86 -11.93 2.89
C LEU A 45 5.16 -11.82 2.09
N ILE A 46 5.07 -11.99 0.77
CA ILE A 46 6.25 -12.00 -0.12
C ILE A 46 6.03 -10.96 -1.22
N VAL A 47 7.04 -10.15 -1.50
CA VAL A 47 7.00 -9.21 -2.63
C VAL A 47 6.72 -9.98 -3.93
N SER A 48 5.92 -9.39 -4.80
CA SER A 48 5.32 -9.96 -6.02
C SER A 48 4.07 -10.82 -5.82
N MET A 49 3.63 -11.08 -4.58
CA MET A 49 2.38 -11.83 -4.36
C MET A 49 1.12 -11.02 -4.71
N ARG A 50 0.03 -11.74 -4.98
CA ARG A 50 -1.31 -11.19 -5.18
C ARG A 50 -1.95 -10.84 -3.85
N ILE A 51 -2.55 -9.65 -3.77
CA ILE A 51 -3.13 -9.13 -2.54
C ILE A 51 -4.33 -8.24 -2.84
N LEU A 52 -5.20 -8.07 -1.85
CA LEU A 52 -6.20 -7.01 -1.80
C LEU A 52 -5.66 -5.84 -1.01
N GLY A 53 -5.87 -4.62 -1.49
CA GLY A 53 -5.54 -3.38 -0.78
C GLY A 53 -6.75 -2.45 -0.66
N LYS A 54 -6.89 -1.81 0.50
CA LYS A 54 -7.94 -0.80 0.73
C LYS A 54 -7.60 0.52 0.05
N LYS A 55 -8.53 1.06 -0.75
CA LYS A 55 -8.43 2.42 -1.32
C LYS A 55 -9.04 3.47 -0.38
N ARG A 56 -8.82 4.75 -0.70
CA ARG A 56 -9.41 5.88 0.06
C ARG A 56 -10.94 5.84 0.10
N THR A 57 -11.57 5.33 -0.96
CA THR A 57 -13.01 5.06 -1.10
C THR A 57 -13.53 3.95 -0.18
N LYS A 58 -12.69 3.40 0.70
CA LYS A 58 -12.98 2.29 1.63
C LYS A 58 -13.27 0.94 0.99
N THR A 59 -13.37 0.88 -0.33
CA THR A 59 -13.44 -0.35 -1.12
C THR A 59 -12.06 -1.01 -1.27
N TRP A 60 -12.06 -2.33 -1.38
CA TRP A 60 -10.86 -3.16 -1.54
C TRP A 60 -10.70 -3.62 -2.97
N HIS A 61 -9.46 -3.63 -3.45
CA HIS A 61 -9.13 -3.90 -4.85
C HIS A 61 -7.92 -4.82 -4.96
N LYS A 62 -7.93 -5.68 -5.98
CA LYS A 62 -6.81 -6.55 -6.30
C LYS A 62 -5.59 -5.78 -6.79
N GLY A 63 -4.42 -6.33 -6.48
CA GLY A 63 -3.15 -5.80 -6.91
C GLY A 63 -1.99 -6.74 -6.59
N THR A 64 -0.79 -6.22 -6.79
CA THR A 64 0.47 -6.90 -6.50
C THR A 64 1.21 -6.15 -5.40
N LEU A 65 1.68 -6.88 -4.39
CA LEU A 65 2.59 -6.34 -3.38
C LEU A 65 3.94 -6.08 -4.03
N ILE A 66 4.36 -4.82 -4.16
CA ILE A 66 5.59 -4.45 -4.89
C ILE A 66 6.75 -4.02 -3.99
N ALA A 67 6.50 -3.75 -2.72
CA ALA A 67 7.55 -3.50 -1.72
C ALA A 67 7.00 -3.67 -0.31
N ILE A 68 7.86 -4.10 0.61
CA ILE A 68 7.64 -4.06 2.06
C ILE A 68 8.70 -3.14 2.64
N GLN A 69 8.30 -2.13 3.41
CA GLN A 69 9.21 -1.12 3.93
C GLN A 69 9.06 -1.00 5.44
N THR A 70 10.17 -1.02 6.15
CA THR A 70 10.21 -0.66 7.58
C THR A 70 10.17 0.86 7.70
N VAL A 71 9.14 1.40 8.35
CA VAL A 71 8.92 2.84 8.55
C VAL A 71 8.64 3.09 10.02
N GLY A 72 9.62 3.65 10.75
CA GLY A 72 9.57 3.76 12.21
C GLY A 72 9.53 2.37 12.86
N PRO A 73 8.69 2.17 13.90
CA PRO A 73 8.56 0.87 14.56
C PRO A 73 7.70 -0.14 13.78
N GLY A 74 7.10 0.27 12.65
CA GLY A 74 6.12 -0.53 11.90
C GLY A 74 6.55 -0.84 10.48
N LYS A 75 5.73 -1.65 9.81
CA LYS A 75 5.90 -1.99 8.39
C LYS A 75 4.80 -1.37 7.54
N LYS A 76 5.17 -1.01 6.32
CA LYS A 76 4.29 -0.51 5.26
C LYS A 76 4.41 -1.38 4.03
N TYR A 77 3.30 -1.55 3.33
CA TYR A 77 3.15 -2.46 2.21
C TYR A 77 2.73 -1.66 1.00
N LYS A 78 3.60 -1.61 -0.02
CA LYS A 78 3.31 -0.89 -1.26
C LYS A 78 2.58 -1.82 -2.21
N VAL A 79 1.34 -1.48 -2.56
CA VAL A 79 0.50 -2.25 -3.49
C VAL A 79 0.37 -1.48 -4.79
N LYS A 80 0.65 -2.15 -5.92
CA LYS A 80 0.26 -1.69 -7.26
C LYS A 80 -1.09 -2.33 -7.58
N PHE A 81 -2.13 -1.52 -7.70
CA PHE A 81 -3.47 -2.02 -8.02
C PHE A 81 -3.57 -2.41 -9.49
N ASP A 82 -4.36 -3.43 -9.78
CA ASP A 82 -4.66 -3.85 -11.15
C ASP A 82 -5.38 -2.73 -11.90
N ASN A 83 -6.34 -2.09 -11.22
CA ASN A 83 -6.91 -0.83 -11.65
C ASN A 83 -6.00 0.32 -11.22
N LYS A 84 -5.37 0.98 -12.20
CA LYS A 84 -4.49 2.17 -12.09
C LYS A 84 -4.32 2.72 -10.67
N GLY A 85 -3.08 2.72 -10.20
CA GLY A 85 -2.68 3.39 -8.98
C GLY A 85 -1.70 2.57 -8.15
N LYS A 86 -1.06 3.24 -7.21
CA LYS A 86 -0.20 2.62 -6.19
C LYS A 86 -0.59 3.18 -4.84
N SER A 87 -0.43 2.41 -3.77
CA SER A 87 -0.66 2.90 -2.41
C SER A 87 0.31 2.26 -1.43
N LEU A 88 0.73 3.03 -0.44
CA LEU A 88 1.53 2.56 0.69
C LEU A 88 0.58 2.36 1.88
N LEU A 89 0.37 1.11 2.28
CA LEU A 89 -0.67 0.69 3.22
C LEU A 89 -0.06 0.13 4.50
N SER A 90 -0.80 0.17 5.61
CA SER A 90 -0.46 -0.59 6.82
C SER A 90 -0.99 -2.02 6.72
N GLY A 91 -0.51 -2.92 7.58
CA GLY A 91 -0.88 -4.36 7.54
C GLY A 91 -2.38 -4.61 7.64
N ASN A 92 -3.11 -3.82 8.42
CA ASN A 92 -4.57 -3.92 8.56
C ASN A 92 -5.36 -3.40 7.33
N HIS A 93 -4.69 -2.87 6.31
CA HIS A 93 -5.29 -2.37 5.07
C HIS A 93 -4.89 -3.20 3.84
N ILE A 94 -4.27 -4.37 4.07
CA ILE A 94 -4.04 -5.40 3.07
C ILE A 94 -4.70 -6.71 3.52
N ALA A 95 -5.07 -7.56 2.57
CA ALA A 95 -5.67 -8.87 2.83
C ALA A 95 -5.27 -9.85 1.73
N TYR A 96 -5.17 -11.13 2.04
CA TYR A 96 -4.82 -12.15 1.05
C TYR A 96 -5.86 -12.23 -0.10
N ASP A 97 -5.42 -12.48 -1.33
CA ASP A 97 -6.30 -12.73 -2.50
C ASP A 97 -6.66 -14.22 -2.61
N TYR A 98 -7.05 -14.84 -1.50
CA TYR A 98 -7.59 -16.20 -1.46
C TYR A 98 -8.67 -16.31 -0.38
N HIS A 99 -9.56 -17.30 -0.52
CA HIS A 99 -10.56 -17.59 0.51
C HIS A 99 -9.92 -18.45 1.62
N PRO A 100 -10.05 -18.07 2.89
CA PRO A 100 -9.49 -18.86 3.98
C PRO A 100 -10.27 -20.18 4.14
N PRO A 101 -9.57 -21.26 4.54
CA PRO A 101 -10.22 -22.45 5.10
C PRO A 101 -11.17 -22.09 6.26
N ALA A 102 -12.28 -22.81 6.38
CA ALA A 102 -13.34 -22.44 7.31
C ALA A 102 -12.92 -22.55 8.79
N ASP A 103 -12.01 -23.47 9.09
CA ASP A 103 -11.40 -23.69 10.41
C ASP A 103 -10.47 -22.55 10.84
N LYS A 104 -10.08 -21.65 9.93
CA LYS A 104 -9.21 -20.49 10.23
C LYS A 104 -9.98 -19.19 10.48
N LEU A 105 -11.31 -19.21 10.41
CA LEU A 105 -12.16 -18.06 10.69
C LEU A 105 -12.96 -18.26 11.98
N TYR A 106 -12.93 -17.26 12.85
CA TYR A 106 -13.63 -17.27 14.13
C TYR A 106 -14.47 -16.01 14.26
N VAL A 107 -15.42 -16.01 15.20
CA VAL A 107 -16.11 -14.78 15.58
C VAL A 107 -15.07 -13.75 16.04
N GLY A 108 -15.15 -12.54 15.48
CA GLY A 108 -14.16 -11.47 15.69
C GLY A 108 -13.06 -11.38 14.63
N SER A 109 -12.93 -12.35 13.72
CA SER A 109 -11.96 -12.29 12.61
C SER A 109 -12.22 -11.08 11.71
N ARG A 110 -11.17 -10.31 11.39
CA ARG A 110 -11.22 -9.20 10.42
C ARG A 110 -11.13 -9.76 9.01
N VAL A 111 -12.13 -9.45 8.20
CA VAL A 111 -12.26 -9.99 6.85
C VAL A 111 -12.52 -8.90 5.83
N VAL A 112 -12.31 -9.25 4.55
CA VAL A 112 -12.83 -8.51 3.41
C VAL A 112 -13.92 -9.36 2.79
N ALA A 113 -15.13 -8.83 2.70
CA ALA A 113 -16.31 -9.54 2.25
C ALA A 113 -16.92 -8.88 1.01
N LYS A 114 -17.66 -9.68 0.24
CA LYS A 114 -18.42 -9.19 -0.92
C LYS A 114 -19.68 -8.50 -0.42
N TYR A 115 -19.85 -7.24 -0.79
CA TYR A 115 -21.08 -6.49 -0.63
C TYR A 115 -21.76 -6.37 -2.00
N LYS A 116 -23.04 -6.72 -2.07
CA LYS A 116 -23.83 -6.60 -3.30
C LYS A 116 -24.78 -5.43 -3.17
N ASP A 117 -24.74 -4.54 -4.16
CA ASP A 117 -25.68 -3.42 -4.31
C ASP A 117 -26.27 -3.47 -5.72
N GLY A 118 -27.50 -3.99 -5.82
CA GLY A 118 -28.10 -4.37 -7.09
C GLY A 118 -27.21 -5.34 -7.89
N ASN A 119 -26.81 -4.93 -9.09
CA ASN A 119 -25.93 -5.71 -9.98
C ASN A 119 -24.43 -5.47 -9.73
N GLN A 120 -24.08 -4.53 -8.84
CA GLN A 120 -22.68 -4.23 -8.54
C GLN A 120 -22.20 -5.02 -7.33
N VAL A 121 -20.94 -5.48 -7.40
CA VAL A 121 -20.28 -6.19 -6.30
C VAL A 121 -19.04 -5.41 -5.89
N TRP A 122 -18.99 -5.05 -4.62
CA TRP A 122 -17.89 -4.36 -4.00
C TRP A 122 -17.23 -5.26 -2.95
N LEU A 123 -15.99 -4.94 -2.60
CA LEU A 123 -15.31 -5.57 -1.48
C LEU A 123 -15.17 -4.55 -0.35
N TYR A 124 -15.70 -4.89 0.82
CA TYR A 124 -15.68 -4.05 2.03
C TYR A 124 -15.07 -4.81 3.21
N ALA A 125 -14.56 -4.06 4.17
CA ALA A 125 -14.05 -4.65 5.41
C ALA A 125 -15.23 -5.01 6.33
N GLY A 126 -15.08 -6.11 7.06
CA GLY A 126 -16.06 -6.56 8.04
C GLY A 126 -15.44 -7.38 9.16
N ILE A 127 -16.27 -7.73 10.13
CA ILE A 127 -15.97 -8.63 11.24
C ILE A 127 -16.89 -9.84 11.14
N VAL A 128 -16.33 -11.05 11.22
CA VAL A 128 -17.12 -12.27 11.35
C VAL A 128 -17.91 -12.23 12.66
N ALA A 129 -19.24 -12.27 12.54
CA ALA A 129 -20.17 -12.28 13.67
C ALA A 129 -20.69 -13.70 13.98
N GLU A 130 -20.74 -14.59 12.97
CA GLU A 130 -21.15 -15.98 13.13
C GLU A 130 -20.41 -16.88 12.15
N THR A 131 -20.00 -18.07 12.61
CA THR A 131 -19.37 -19.11 11.78
C THR A 131 -20.42 -20.05 11.15
N PRO A 132 -20.08 -20.75 10.06
CA PRO A 132 -20.98 -21.69 9.39
C PRO A 132 -21.60 -22.71 10.34
N ASN A 133 -22.93 -22.83 10.31
CA ASN A 133 -23.67 -23.87 11.00
C ASN A 133 -24.96 -24.22 10.24
N VAL A 134 -25.65 -25.28 10.65
CA VAL A 134 -26.86 -25.75 9.95
C VAL A 134 -27.96 -24.68 9.94
N LYS A 135 -28.13 -23.91 11.02
CA LYS A 135 -29.17 -22.87 11.15
C LYS A 135 -28.95 -21.72 10.17
N ASN A 136 -27.71 -21.32 9.92
CA ASN A 136 -27.37 -20.25 8.98
C ASN A 136 -27.13 -20.72 7.53
N LYS A 137 -27.36 -22.01 7.24
CA LYS A 137 -27.13 -22.67 5.94
C LYS A 137 -25.65 -22.71 5.55
N LEU A 138 -24.77 -22.98 6.54
CA LEU A 138 -23.31 -23.05 6.38
C LEU A 138 -22.69 -21.76 5.82
N ARG A 139 -23.20 -20.59 6.25
CA ARG A 139 -22.73 -19.28 5.82
C ARG A 139 -22.09 -18.52 6.97
N TYR A 140 -21.20 -17.60 6.64
CA TYR A 140 -20.73 -16.60 7.59
C TYR A 140 -21.76 -15.47 7.70
N LEU A 141 -21.94 -14.96 8.91
CA LEU A 141 -22.51 -13.64 9.12
C LEU A 141 -21.35 -12.67 9.37
N ASP A 142 -21.35 -11.53 8.70
CA ASP A 142 -20.40 -10.45 8.93
C ASP A 142 -21.10 -9.13 9.25
N ARG A 143 -20.42 -8.28 10.03
CA ARG A 143 -20.81 -6.88 10.26
C ARG A 143 -19.82 -5.96 9.56
N GLY A 144 -20.32 -5.00 8.80
CA GLY A 144 -19.49 -3.98 8.14
C GLY A 144 -18.73 -3.11 9.12
N LEU A 145 -17.53 -2.66 8.71
CA LEU A 145 -16.64 -1.75 9.45
C LEU A 145 -16.59 -0.34 8.87
#